data_AF-A0AAN9IV62-F1
#
_entry.id   AF-A0AAN9IV62-F1
#
_cell.length_a   1.000
_cell.length_b   1.000
_cell.length_c   1.000
_cell.angle_alpha   90.00
_cell.angle_beta   90.00
_cell.angle_gamma   90.00
#
_symmetry.space_group_name_H-M   'P 1'
#
loop_
_entity.id
_entity.type
_entity.pdbx_description
1 polymer ?
#
loop_
_entity_poly.entity_id
_entity_poly.type
_entity_poly.pdbx_seq_one_letter_code
_entity_poly.pdbx_strand_id
1 'polypeptide(L)'
;MFVHRRFKHANLSAFSLITFSAIVFLIHADSIIYHSTPHSTASTGAPENLHAHNHITRENIMTTLTLIPLSSIQEKDEAETNQKALVAPFNVTERRRRAWFREHLHNFKILMSNNLTRQFHARVLGFFGRECEAQFFMTWISPASLFGERELLSVESIFRVHPKPCLIILSRTLDTTHGYRILKPLLDRGFKVQAVTPDLSFLVKKTPAETWFHELRKGRKDPGEIPLPQNLSNLIRLVVLYKYGGIYIDTDFIVLRPLTGLRNSIGAQSMNLGSKHWTRLNNAVLVFDMRHPLLHMFINEFALTFDGNKWGHNGPYLVSRVIKRLGKRPGFNFTILPPLAFYPVDWNKINGLFKKPKSESESIWVEAKLLQLSESTYGIHLWNKQSSRFTIEEGSVIGRLISDRCVNCNHVYVS
;
A
#
# COMPACT_ATOMS: atom_id res chain seq x y z
N MET A 1 54.04 -17.18 -41.77
CA MET A 1 53.81 -18.56 -41.31
C MET A 1 52.32 -18.69 -41.01
N PHE A 2 51.55 -19.18 -41.98
CA PHE A 2 50.09 -19.32 -41.92
C PHE A 2 49.70 -20.54 -41.07
N VAL A 3 48.72 -20.40 -40.16
CA VAL A 3 48.03 -21.54 -39.55
C VAL A 3 46.52 -21.31 -39.65
N HIS A 4 45.90 -22.04 -40.58
CA HIS A 4 44.46 -22.26 -40.68
C HIS A 4 44.01 -23.25 -39.60
N ARG A 5 42.96 -22.95 -38.85
CA ARG A 5 42.21 -23.95 -38.08
C ARG A 5 40.73 -23.92 -38.47
N ARG A 6 40.30 -25.03 -39.07
CA ARG A 6 38.97 -25.35 -39.59
C ARG A 6 37.88 -25.26 -38.52
N PHE A 7 36.75 -24.66 -38.87
CA PHE A 7 35.45 -24.83 -38.21
C PHE A 7 34.97 -26.28 -38.38
N LYS A 8 34.51 -26.92 -37.30
CA LYS A 8 33.74 -28.17 -37.34
C LYS A 8 32.25 -27.83 -37.20
N HIS A 9 31.45 -28.18 -38.21
CA HIS A 9 29.99 -28.22 -38.12
C HIS A 9 29.56 -29.32 -37.13
N ALA A 10 28.65 -28.98 -36.21
CA ALA A 10 27.99 -29.95 -35.35
C ALA A 10 26.76 -30.50 -36.07
N ASN A 11 26.78 -31.79 -36.41
CA ASN A 11 25.61 -32.52 -36.89
C ASN A 11 24.66 -32.77 -35.72
N LEU A 12 23.51 -32.08 -35.69
CA LEU A 12 22.39 -32.46 -34.83
C LEU A 12 21.85 -33.82 -35.31
N SER A 13 21.86 -34.83 -34.44
CA SER A 13 21.31 -36.14 -34.79
C SER A 13 19.78 -36.08 -34.88
N ALA A 14 19.22 -36.65 -35.95
CA ALA A 14 17.79 -36.72 -36.22
C ALA A 14 16.97 -37.37 -35.08
N PHE A 15 17.63 -38.13 -34.20
CA PHE A 15 17.01 -38.76 -33.03
C PHE A 15 16.54 -37.74 -31.97
N SER A 16 17.16 -36.57 -31.86
CA SER A 16 16.76 -35.52 -30.89
C SER A 16 15.46 -34.80 -31.29
N LEU A 17 15.21 -34.68 -32.60
CA LEU A 17 14.00 -34.02 -33.13
C LEU A 17 12.75 -34.92 -33.02
N ILE A 18 12.93 -36.24 -33.13
CA ILE A 18 11.82 -37.20 -33.03
C ILE A 18 11.32 -37.29 -31.58
N THR A 19 12.21 -37.28 -30.59
CA THR A 19 11.83 -37.31 -29.17
C THR A 19 11.16 -36.01 -28.72
N PHE A 20 11.58 -34.85 -29.23
CA PHE A 20 10.93 -33.58 -28.91
C PHE A 20 9.52 -33.47 -29.50
N SER A 21 9.31 -34.00 -30.72
CA SER A 21 8.01 -33.99 -31.39
C SER A 21 6.98 -34.90 -30.69
N ALA A 22 7.41 -36.05 -30.17
CA ALA A 22 6.52 -36.97 -29.45
C ALA A 22 6.01 -36.40 -28.11
N ILE A 23 6.83 -35.60 -27.41
CA ILE A 23 6.44 -34.95 -26.15
C ILE A 23 5.39 -33.84 -26.40
N VAL A 24 5.53 -33.07 -27.50
CA VAL A 24 4.56 -32.02 -27.85
C VAL A 24 3.20 -32.61 -28.22
N PHE A 25 3.15 -33.76 -28.92
CA PHE A 25 1.89 -34.43 -29.26
C PHE A 25 1.17 -35.01 -28.04
N LEU A 26 1.89 -35.54 -27.04
CA LEU A 26 1.28 -36.05 -25.80
C LEU A 26 0.68 -34.92 -24.95
N ILE A 27 1.33 -33.75 -24.89
CA ILE A 27 0.81 -32.59 -24.15
C ILE A 27 -0.43 -31.99 -24.84
N HIS A 28 -0.49 -32.01 -26.17
CA HIS A 28 -1.67 -31.53 -26.90
C HIS A 28 -2.87 -32.50 -26.86
N ALA A 29 -2.63 -33.82 -26.83
CA ALA A 29 -3.71 -34.81 -26.72
C ALA A 29 -4.43 -34.75 -25.36
N ASP A 30 -3.70 -34.52 -24.26
CA ASP A 30 -4.30 -34.35 -22.92
C ASP A 30 -5.14 -33.07 -22.78
N SER A 31 -4.82 -32.03 -23.54
CA SER A 31 -5.55 -30.76 -23.51
C SER A 31 -6.89 -30.82 -24.27
N ILE A 32 -7.05 -31.76 -25.21
CA ILE A 32 -8.27 -31.92 -26.01
C ILE A 32 -9.30 -32.83 -25.32
N ILE A 33 -8.88 -33.72 -24.42
CA ILE A 33 -9.79 -34.64 -23.70
C ILE A 33 -10.53 -33.96 -22.53
N TYR A 34 -10.06 -32.81 -22.04
CA TYR A 34 -10.70 -32.10 -20.93
C TYR A 34 -11.87 -31.17 -21.31
N HIS A 35 -12.21 -31.06 -22.60
CA HIS A 35 -13.29 -30.21 -23.10
C HIS A 35 -14.41 -31.01 -23.78
N SER A 36 -14.98 -32.01 -23.11
CA SER A 36 -16.26 -32.60 -23.55
C SER A 36 -16.87 -33.55 -22.52
N THR A 37 -17.85 -33.09 -21.74
CA THR A 37 -19.25 -33.65 -21.64
C THR A 37 -20.08 -33.03 -20.47
N PRO A 38 -21.44 -33.08 -20.53
CA PRO A 38 -22.35 -32.13 -19.87
C PRO A 38 -23.18 -32.67 -18.68
N HIS A 39 -23.77 -31.71 -17.94
CA HIS A 39 -24.97 -31.71 -17.06
C HIS A 39 -25.38 -32.95 -16.22
N SER A 40 -25.64 -32.69 -14.93
CA SER A 40 -26.78 -33.28 -14.19
C SER A 40 -27.25 -32.36 -13.05
N THR A 41 -28.56 -32.11 -13.01
CA THR A 41 -29.35 -31.35 -12.02
C THR A 41 -29.67 -32.16 -10.76
N ALA A 42 -29.66 -31.51 -9.59
CA ALA A 42 -30.57 -31.85 -8.48
C ALA A 42 -30.72 -30.65 -7.51
N SER A 43 -31.97 -30.28 -7.24
CA SER A 43 -32.40 -29.18 -6.37
C SER A 43 -32.38 -29.56 -4.88
N THR A 44 -32.18 -28.60 -3.97
CA THR A 44 -33.14 -28.23 -2.89
C THR A 44 -32.55 -27.18 -1.93
N GLY A 45 -33.36 -26.18 -1.56
CA GLY A 45 -33.30 -25.49 -0.26
C GLY A 45 -32.63 -24.11 -0.19
N ALA A 46 -33.40 -23.04 -0.41
CA ALA A 46 -33.04 -21.66 -0.03
C ALA A 46 -33.27 -21.40 1.47
N PRO A 47 -32.65 -20.34 2.04
CA PRO A 47 -33.50 -19.20 2.41
C PRO A 47 -32.95 -17.86 1.91
N GLU A 48 -33.86 -17.08 1.33
CA GLU A 48 -33.68 -15.70 0.92
C GLU A 48 -33.72 -14.71 2.11
N ASN A 49 -33.26 -13.50 1.81
CA ASN A 49 -33.51 -12.22 2.50
C ASN A 49 -32.50 -11.73 3.54
N LEU A 50 -31.38 -11.19 3.04
CA LEU A 50 -30.64 -10.12 3.71
C LEU A 50 -30.16 -8.97 2.80
N HIS A 51 -30.63 -8.91 1.54
CA HIS A 51 -30.11 -7.97 0.54
C HIS A 51 -30.93 -6.67 0.33
N ALA A 52 -32.16 -6.58 0.83
CA ALA A 52 -33.03 -5.43 0.55
C ALA A 52 -32.79 -4.19 1.44
N HIS A 53 -32.12 -4.32 2.59
CA HIS A 53 -32.00 -3.21 3.55
C HIS A 53 -30.84 -2.23 3.31
N ASN A 54 -29.88 -2.59 2.44
CA ASN A 54 -28.69 -1.76 2.21
C ASN A 54 -28.81 -0.79 1.02
N HIS A 55 -29.77 -1.01 0.12
CA HIS A 55 -29.96 -0.13 -1.05
C HIS A 55 -30.71 1.16 -0.70
N ILE A 56 -31.75 1.06 0.14
CA ILE A 56 -32.60 2.21 0.52
C ILE A 56 -31.84 3.24 1.37
N THR A 57 -30.89 2.79 2.21
CA THR A 57 -30.05 3.70 3.01
C THR A 57 -29.03 4.46 2.17
N ARG A 58 -28.61 3.94 1.02
CA ARG A 58 -27.59 4.56 0.16
C ARG A 58 -28.17 5.69 -0.70
N GLU A 59 -29.41 5.56 -1.14
CA GLU A 59 -30.09 6.61 -1.93
C GLU A 59 -30.51 7.80 -1.07
N ASN A 60 -31.03 7.56 0.14
CA ASN A 60 -31.50 8.65 1.03
C ASN A 60 -30.36 9.54 1.59
N ILE A 61 -29.12 9.05 1.63
CA ILE A 61 -27.95 9.85 2.04
C ILE A 61 -27.40 10.67 0.87
N MET A 62 -27.57 10.20 -0.37
CA MET A 62 -27.01 10.85 -1.56
C MET A 62 -27.74 12.16 -1.91
N THR A 63 -29.05 12.24 -1.63
CA THR A 63 -29.90 13.41 -1.95
C THR A 63 -29.71 14.60 -1.03
N THR A 64 -29.11 14.42 0.16
CA THR A 64 -28.88 15.51 1.14
C THR A 64 -27.48 16.13 1.07
N LEU A 65 -26.57 15.54 0.29
CA LEU A 65 -25.18 16.01 0.12
C LEU A 65 -25.02 16.80 -1.18
N THR A 66 -25.86 17.81 -1.39
CA THR A 66 -25.60 18.86 -2.37
C THR A 66 -24.44 19.73 -1.90
N LEU A 67 -23.26 19.50 -2.51
CA LEU A 67 -22.11 20.42 -2.68
C LEU A 67 -21.96 21.53 -1.62
N ILE A 68 -21.42 21.18 -0.45
CA ILE A 68 -20.79 22.18 0.42
C ILE A 68 -19.42 22.51 -0.21
N PRO A 69 -19.09 23.79 -0.49
CA PRO A 69 -17.78 24.16 -1.01
C PRO A 69 -16.67 23.65 -0.10
N LEU A 70 -15.72 22.89 -0.66
CA LEU A 70 -14.58 22.29 0.05
C LEU A 70 -13.78 23.30 0.90
N SER A 71 -13.84 24.60 0.55
CA SER A 71 -13.10 25.68 1.19
C SER A 71 -13.66 26.09 2.55
N SER A 72 -14.93 25.80 2.88
CA SER A 72 -15.55 26.31 4.12
C SER A 72 -15.33 25.42 5.35
N ILE A 73 -14.69 24.26 5.21
CA ILE A 73 -14.59 23.23 6.26
C ILE A 73 -13.14 22.97 6.71
N GLN A 74 -12.13 23.55 6.04
CA GLN A 74 -10.72 23.30 6.39
C GLN A 74 -10.32 23.97 7.72
N GLU A 75 -9.55 23.25 8.54
CA GLU A 75 -8.89 23.86 9.70
C GLU A 75 -7.91 24.94 9.19
N LYS A 76 -7.96 26.14 9.79
CA LYS A 76 -6.95 27.18 9.56
C LYS A 76 -5.58 26.61 9.89
N ASP A 77 -4.54 27.04 9.17
CA ASP A 77 -3.15 26.62 9.36
C ASP A 77 -2.72 26.83 10.84
N GLU A 78 -2.86 25.80 11.68
CA GLU A 78 -2.34 25.80 13.05
C GLU A 78 -0.83 25.57 13.01
N ALA A 79 -0.12 26.27 13.89
CA ALA A 79 1.34 26.20 14.00
C ALA A 79 1.82 24.74 14.04
N GLU A 80 2.83 24.41 13.22
CA GLU A 80 3.39 23.07 13.11
C GLU A 80 3.70 22.51 14.50
N THR A 81 3.04 21.41 14.87
CA THR A 81 3.34 20.72 16.12
C THR A 81 4.80 20.29 16.08
N ASN A 82 5.61 20.79 17.02
CA ASN A 82 7.02 20.46 17.12
C ASN A 82 7.20 18.94 17.13
N GLN A 83 7.77 18.36 16.07
CA GLN A 83 7.89 16.90 15.93
C GLN A 83 8.65 16.24 17.09
N LYS A 84 9.57 16.98 17.74
CA LYS A 84 10.28 16.49 18.93
C LYS A 84 9.33 16.20 20.09
N ALA A 85 8.21 16.90 20.19
CA ALA A 85 7.19 16.69 21.23
C ALA A 85 6.32 15.44 21.01
N LEU A 86 6.46 14.76 19.88
CA LEU A 86 5.70 13.56 19.51
C LEU A 86 6.49 12.25 19.65
N VAL A 87 7.76 12.33 20.06
CA VAL A 87 8.65 11.18 20.25
C VAL A 87 8.83 10.95 21.74
N ALA A 88 8.48 9.74 22.19
CA ALA A 88 8.67 9.35 23.57
C ALA A 88 10.15 9.29 23.94
N PRO A 89 10.51 9.55 25.21
CA PRO A 89 11.89 9.41 25.68
C PRO A 89 12.39 7.96 25.50
N PHE A 90 13.64 7.84 25.06
CA PHE A 90 14.34 6.57 24.87
C PHE A 90 14.92 6.04 26.18
N ASN A 91 15.05 4.71 26.31
CA ASN A 91 15.72 4.05 27.44
C ASN A 91 15.14 4.40 28.81
N VAL A 92 13.84 4.73 28.89
CA VAL A 92 13.12 4.92 30.15
C VAL A 92 12.17 3.76 30.41
N THR A 93 11.76 3.61 31.68
CA THR A 93 10.78 2.59 32.06
C THR A 93 9.41 2.86 31.43
N GLU A 94 8.63 1.80 31.20
CA GLU A 94 7.26 1.89 30.69
C GLU A 94 6.39 2.85 31.53
N ARG A 95 6.56 2.82 32.86
CA ARG A 95 5.85 3.73 33.78
C ARG A 95 6.15 5.21 33.48
N ARG A 96 7.43 5.56 33.29
CA ARG A 96 7.86 6.92 32.96
C ARG A 96 7.36 7.34 31.58
N ARG A 97 7.43 6.45 30.59
CA ARG A 97 6.96 6.72 29.23
C ARG A 97 5.45 6.94 29.17
N ARG A 98 4.66 6.16 29.90
CA ARG A 98 3.21 6.39 30.05
C ARG A 98 2.90 7.71 30.76
N ALA A 99 3.68 8.11 31.76
CA ALA A 99 3.51 9.41 32.43
C ALA A 99 3.79 10.56 31.47
N TRP A 100 4.94 10.53 30.78
CA TRP A 100 5.28 11.49 29.72
C TRP A 100 4.17 11.56 28.66
N PHE A 101 3.67 10.41 28.19
CA PHE A 101 2.63 10.36 27.16
C PHE A 101 1.31 10.98 27.63
N ARG A 102 0.92 10.81 28.90
CA ARG A 102 -0.26 11.49 29.46
C ARG A 102 -0.10 13.01 29.46
N GLU A 103 1.07 13.50 29.86
CA GLU A 103 1.37 14.94 29.86
C GLU A 103 1.34 15.53 28.44
N HIS A 104 1.80 14.78 27.44
CA HIS A 104 1.92 15.22 26.05
C HIS A 104 0.75 14.81 25.15
N LEU A 105 -0.30 14.18 25.70
CA LEU A 105 -1.39 13.59 24.93
C LEU A 105 -2.09 14.62 24.02
N HIS A 106 -2.18 15.88 24.47
CA HIS A 106 -2.79 16.99 23.75
C HIS A 106 -2.06 17.37 22.44
N ASN A 107 -0.79 16.97 22.30
CA ASN A 107 0.01 17.15 21.07
C ASN A 107 -0.33 16.09 20.01
N PHE A 108 -0.87 14.94 20.41
CA PHE A 108 -1.29 13.88 19.48
C PHE A 108 -2.70 14.13 18.96
N LYS A 109 -2.87 15.23 18.21
CA LYS A 109 -4.15 15.72 17.70
C LYS A 109 -4.95 14.63 16.96
N ILE A 110 -4.27 13.74 16.22
CA ILE A 110 -4.88 12.60 15.51
C ILE A 110 -5.68 11.64 16.41
N LEU A 111 -5.37 11.58 17.72
CA LEU A 111 -6.11 10.75 18.69
C LEU A 111 -7.44 11.38 19.12
N MET A 112 -7.65 12.67 18.83
CA MET A 112 -8.79 13.46 19.27
C MET A 112 -9.84 13.60 18.17
N SER A 113 -11.11 13.47 18.55
CA SER A 113 -12.24 13.75 17.67
C SER A 113 -12.71 15.20 17.85
N ASN A 114 -13.02 15.89 16.76
CA ASN A 114 -13.57 17.24 16.73
C ASN A 114 -14.71 17.33 15.69
N ASN A 115 -15.21 18.53 15.42
CA ASN A 115 -16.30 18.71 14.44
C ASN A 115 -15.89 18.24 13.03
N LEU A 116 -14.63 18.47 12.63
CA LEU A 116 -14.09 18.04 11.34
C LEU A 116 -14.01 16.52 11.25
N THR A 117 -13.46 15.84 12.27
CA THR A 117 -13.34 14.37 12.27
C THR A 117 -14.70 13.69 12.29
N ARG A 118 -15.71 14.26 12.96
CA ARG A 118 -17.07 13.68 12.97
C ARG A 118 -17.70 13.62 11.58
N GLN A 119 -17.25 14.45 10.64
CA GLN A 119 -17.68 14.42 9.24
C GLN A 119 -16.88 13.43 8.39
N PHE A 120 -15.83 12.78 8.94
CA PHE A 120 -14.93 11.87 8.22
C PHE A 120 -15.69 10.85 7.37
N HIS A 121 -16.65 10.14 7.96
CA HIS A 121 -17.39 9.09 7.24
C HIS A 121 -18.19 9.66 6.06
N ALA A 122 -18.91 10.75 6.27
CA ALA A 122 -19.69 11.39 5.22
C ALA A 122 -18.79 11.93 4.10
N ARG A 123 -17.64 12.51 4.44
CA ARG A 123 -16.65 12.99 3.46
C ARG A 123 -16.05 11.87 2.62
N VAL A 124 -15.71 10.74 3.24
CA VAL A 124 -15.21 9.55 2.52
C VAL A 124 -16.27 9.00 1.55
N LEU A 125 -17.52 8.85 2.00
CA LEU A 125 -18.61 8.36 1.14
C LEU A 125 -18.98 9.33 0.02
N GLY A 126 -19.00 10.64 0.32
CA GLY A 126 -19.28 11.67 -0.68
C GLY A 126 -18.19 11.77 -1.75
N PHE A 127 -16.93 11.47 -1.39
CA PHE A 127 -15.82 11.48 -2.34
C PHE A 127 -15.82 10.26 -3.27
N PHE A 128 -15.98 9.04 -2.74
CA PHE A 128 -15.95 7.81 -3.53
C PHE A 128 -17.28 7.50 -4.25
N GLY A 129 -17.91 8.49 -4.87
CA GLY A 129 -19.13 8.32 -5.66
C GLY A 129 -18.98 7.30 -6.82
N ARG A 130 -20.01 7.17 -7.67
CA ARG A 130 -20.06 6.14 -8.74
C ARG A 130 -18.98 6.25 -9.82
N GLU A 131 -18.13 7.29 -9.79
CA GLU A 131 -17.13 7.58 -10.82
C GLU A 131 -15.75 6.92 -10.58
N CYS A 132 -15.53 6.30 -9.42
CA CYS A 132 -14.23 5.74 -9.05
C CYS A 132 -14.09 4.26 -9.49
N GLU A 133 -13.22 3.99 -10.46
CA GLU A 133 -12.86 2.62 -10.86
C GLU A 133 -12.05 1.91 -9.76
N ALA A 134 -11.16 2.67 -9.11
CA ALA A 134 -10.29 2.18 -8.06
C ALA A 134 -10.27 3.16 -6.88
N GLN A 135 -10.48 2.64 -5.67
CA GLN A 135 -10.50 3.42 -4.44
C GLN A 135 -9.17 3.23 -3.71
N PHE A 136 -8.37 4.29 -3.67
CA PHE A 136 -7.07 4.32 -3.03
C PHE A 136 -7.10 5.06 -1.70
N PHE A 137 -6.34 4.53 -0.75
CA PHE A 137 -6.03 5.16 0.52
C PHE A 137 -4.52 5.28 0.71
N MET A 138 -4.09 6.45 1.18
CA MET A 138 -2.76 6.68 1.73
C MET A 138 -2.89 7.23 3.16
N THR A 139 -1.83 7.16 3.96
CA THR A 139 -1.78 7.81 5.27
C THR A 139 -0.62 8.79 5.35
N TRP A 140 -0.89 10.04 5.76
CA TRP A 140 0.14 11.05 6.03
C TRP A 140 -0.14 11.75 7.36
N ILE A 141 0.70 11.48 8.37
CA ILE A 141 0.53 12.03 9.73
C ILE A 141 1.59 13.11 10.02
N SER A 142 2.65 13.17 9.22
CA SER A 142 3.70 14.19 9.32
C SER A 142 3.18 15.58 8.96
N PRO A 143 3.90 16.67 9.29
CA PRO A 143 3.59 18.01 8.81
C PRO A 143 3.41 18.07 7.30
N ALA A 144 2.53 18.95 6.84
CA ALA A 144 2.26 19.12 5.41
C ALA A 144 3.48 19.66 4.66
N SER A 145 4.31 20.48 5.29
CA SER A 145 5.58 20.99 4.74
C SER A 145 6.58 19.91 4.32
N LEU A 146 6.46 18.69 4.86
CA LEU A 146 7.29 17.55 4.49
C LEU A 146 6.68 16.69 3.38
N PHE A 147 5.46 16.98 2.93
CA PHE A 147 4.84 16.28 1.81
C PHE A 147 5.37 16.89 0.52
N GLY A 148 6.51 16.38 0.07
CA GLY A 148 7.31 16.98 -1.00
C GLY A 148 7.09 16.32 -2.36
N GLU A 149 8.05 16.58 -3.25
CA GLU A 149 8.03 16.10 -4.64
C GLU A 149 8.05 14.56 -4.72
N ARG A 150 8.74 13.87 -3.80
CA ARG A 150 8.77 12.40 -3.76
C ARG A 150 7.41 11.78 -3.47
N GLU A 151 6.69 12.32 -2.50
CA GLU A 151 5.34 11.88 -2.17
C GLU A 151 4.36 12.23 -3.31
N LEU A 152 4.52 13.39 -3.95
CA LEU A 152 3.73 13.75 -5.13
C LEU A 152 3.97 12.80 -6.30
N LEU A 153 5.21 12.35 -6.53
CA LEU A 153 5.52 11.33 -7.55
C LEU A 153 4.78 10.01 -7.29
N SER A 154 4.67 9.60 -6.02
CA SER A 154 3.86 8.43 -5.65
C SER A 154 2.39 8.63 -5.97
N VAL A 155 1.82 9.80 -5.63
CA VAL A 155 0.43 10.13 -5.95
C VAL A 155 0.19 10.16 -7.47
N GLU A 156 1.04 10.85 -8.23
CA GLU A 156 0.95 10.96 -9.69
C GLU A 156 1.03 9.60 -10.37
N SER A 157 1.84 8.68 -9.86
CA SER A 157 1.97 7.34 -10.41
C SER A 157 0.63 6.57 -10.43
N ILE A 158 -0.25 6.80 -9.44
CA ILE A 158 -1.60 6.22 -9.42
C ILE A 158 -2.43 6.73 -10.60
N PHE A 159 -2.52 8.06 -10.73
CA PHE A 159 -3.34 8.73 -11.74
C PHE A 159 -2.86 8.49 -13.16
N ARG A 160 -1.58 8.15 -13.32
CA ARG A 160 -1.05 7.80 -14.63
C ARG A 160 -1.37 6.37 -15.05
N VAL A 161 -1.42 5.45 -14.10
CA VAL A 161 -1.63 4.02 -14.38
C VAL A 161 -3.12 3.68 -14.44
N HIS A 162 -3.94 4.37 -13.66
CA HIS A 162 -5.37 4.15 -13.59
C HIS A 162 -6.14 5.27 -14.34
N PRO A 163 -7.10 4.95 -15.22
CA PRO A 163 -7.90 5.96 -15.92
C PRO A 163 -8.82 6.78 -15.00
N LYS A 164 -9.47 6.15 -14.01
CA LYS A 164 -10.40 6.81 -13.08
C LYS A 164 -10.20 6.41 -11.61
N PRO A 165 -8.98 6.55 -11.04
CA PRO A 165 -8.76 6.29 -9.63
C PRO A 165 -9.27 7.47 -8.80
N CYS A 166 -9.66 7.16 -7.57
CA CYS A 166 -9.93 8.16 -6.55
C CYS A 166 -8.98 7.89 -5.39
N LEU A 167 -8.28 8.92 -4.91
CA LEU A 167 -7.34 8.82 -3.81
C LEU A 167 -7.81 9.64 -2.61
N ILE A 168 -7.97 8.99 -1.46
CA ILE A 168 -8.03 9.68 -0.17
C ILE A 168 -6.69 9.58 0.54
N ILE A 169 -6.12 10.72 0.93
CA ILE A 169 -4.96 10.79 1.83
C ILE A 169 -5.49 11.05 3.24
N LEU A 170 -5.40 10.04 4.11
CA LEU A 170 -5.81 10.14 5.51
C LEU A 170 -4.78 11.00 6.26
N SER A 171 -5.10 12.27 6.44
CA SER A 171 -4.17 13.27 6.96
C SER A 171 -4.91 14.44 7.58
N ARG A 172 -4.53 14.82 8.80
CA ARG A 172 -4.97 16.08 9.40
C ARG A 172 -4.19 17.27 8.85
N THR A 173 -2.89 17.09 8.68
CA THR A 173 -1.97 18.16 8.30
C THR A 173 -2.19 18.60 6.86
N LEU A 174 -2.54 17.68 5.95
CA LEU A 174 -2.88 18.01 4.57
C LEU A 174 -4.34 18.46 4.38
N ASP A 175 -5.22 18.26 5.37
CA ASP A 175 -6.63 18.69 5.34
C ASP A 175 -6.78 20.14 5.85
N THR A 176 -5.94 21.00 5.28
CA THR A 176 -5.74 22.42 5.62
C THR A 176 -5.62 23.25 4.35
N THR A 177 -5.60 24.58 4.46
CA THR A 177 -5.35 25.47 3.32
C THR A 177 -3.94 25.26 2.74
N HIS A 178 -2.92 25.09 3.60
CA HIS A 178 -1.58 24.75 3.12
C HIS A 178 -1.55 23.41 2.38
N GLY A 179 -2.17 22.36 2.93
CA GLY A 179 -2.25 21.05 2.26
C GLY A 179 -3.03 21.10 0.94
N TYR A 180 -4.08 21.92 0.85
CA TYR A 180 -4.77 22.18 -0.41
C TYR A 180 -3.82 22.79 -1.45
N ARG A 181 -2.97 23.76 -1.09
CA ARG A 181 -1.99 24.35 -2.02
C ARG A 181 -1.00 23.30 -2.54
N ILE A 182 -0.56 22.37 -1.69
CA ILE A 182 0.33 21.26 -2.07
C ILE A 182 -0.35 20.34 -3.10
N LEU A 183 -1.63 20.02 -2.90
CA LEU A 183 -2.38 19.12 -3.80
C LEU A 183 -2.98 19.86 -5.02
N LYS A 184 -3.02 21.19 -5.01
CA LYS A 184 -3.63 22.01 -6.08
C LYS A 184 -3.12 21.65 -7.48
N PRO A 185 -1.81 21.42 -7.72
CA PRO A 185 -1.33 21.05 -9.06
C PRO A 185 -1.95 19.76 -9.62
N LEU A 186 -2.34 18.82 -8.75
CA LEU A 186 -3.04 17.59 -9.14
C LEU A 186 -4.52 17.87 -9.40
N LEU A 187 -5.15 18.66 -8.53
CA LEU A 187 -6.56 19.04 -8.65
C LEU A 187 -6.83 19.86 -9.92
N ASP A 188 -5.94 20.80 -10.26
CA ASP A 188 -6.03 21.62 -11.47
C ASP A 188 -5.99 20.77 -12.76
N ARG A 189 -5.42 19.56 -12.69
CA ARG A 189 -5.41 18.56 -13.78
C ARG A 189 -6.63 17.65 -13.80
N GLY A 190 -7.59 17.87 -12.90
CA GLY A 190 -8.80 17.05 -12.77
C GLY A 190 -8.60 15.73 -12.04
N PHE A 191 -7.44 15.49 -11.41
CA PHE A 191 -7.22 14.28 -10.62
C PHE A 191 -8.08 14.28 -9.36
N LYS A 192 -8.77 13.15 -9.12
CA LYS A 192 -9.61 12.94 -7.93
C LYS A 192 -8.73 12.54 -6.74
N VAL A 193 -8.14 13.54 -6.08
CA VAL A 193 -7.39 13.38 -4.82
C VAL A 193 -7.99 14.26 -3.73
N GLN A 194 -8.10 13.75 -2.50
CA GLN A 194 -8.53 14.55 -1.37
C GLN A 194 -7.81 14.15 -0.08
N ALA A 195 -7.28 15.13 0.64
CA ALA A 195 -6.87 14.94 2.03
C ALA A 195 -8.10 14.96 2.94
N VAL A 196 -8.21 13.99 3.85
CA VAL A 196 -9.32 13.88 4.80
C VAL A 196 -8.78 13.56 6.18
N THR A 197 -9.09 14.40 7.17
CA THR A 197 -8.74 14.15 8.57
C THR A 197 -9.44 12.88 9.07
N PRO A 198 -8.71 11.82 9.48
CA PRO A 198 -9.33 10.59 9.93
C PRO A 198 -9.95 10.75 11.33
N ASP A 199 -11.12 10.14 11.53
CA ASP A 199 -11.66 9.89 12.87
C ASP A 199 -11.28 8.48 13.33
N LEU A 200 -10.22 8.40 14.14
CA LEU A 200 -9.74 7.11 14.64
C LEU A 200 -10.77 6.42 15.53
N SER A 201 -11.56 7.17 16.31
CA SER A 201 -12.61 6.60 17.16
C SER A 201 -13.66 5.89 16.31
N PHE A 202 -14.07 6.49 15.18
CA PHE A 202 -14.97 5.85 14.21
C PHE A 202 -14.33 4.63 13.55
N LEU A 203 -13.08 4.75 13.09
CA LEU A 203 -12.39 3.69 12.35
C LEU A 203 -12.19 2.42 13.20
N VAL A 204 -11.85 2.56 14.48
CA VAL A 204 -11.65 1.41 15.38
C VAL A 204 -12.94 0.85 15.98
N LYS A 205 -14.05 1.61 15.95
CA LYS A 205 -15.33 1.21 16.55
C LYS A 205 -15.80 -0.14 16.02
N LYS A 206 -16.25 -1.04 16.90
CA LYS A 206 -16.64 -2.43 16.58
C LYS A 206 -15.51 -3.22 15.90
N THR A 207 -14.27 -2.97 16.31
CA THR A 207 -13.10 -3.77 15.93
C THR A 207 -12.32 -4.14 17.20
N PRO A 208 -11.46 -5.17 17.16
CA PRO A 208 -10.61 -5.52 18.30
C PRO A 208 -9.69 -4.39 18.78
N ALA A 209 -9.39 -3.40 17.93
CA ALA A 209 -8.55 -2.27 18.30
C ALA A 209 -9.29 -1.17 19.10
N GLU A 210 -10.61 -1.26 19.29
CA GLU A 210 -11.39 -0.26 20.04
C GLU A 210 -10.89 -0.13 21.49
N THR A 211 -10.76 -1.25 22.20
CA THR A 211 -10.25 -1.27 23.57
C THR A 211 -8.80 -0.79 23.63
N TRP A 212 -7.95 -1.22 22.70
CA TRP A 212 -6.55 -0.79 22.64
C TRP A 212 -6.44 0.73 22.47
N PHE A 213 -7.22 1.31 21.55
CA PHE A 213 -7.23 2.73 21.27
C PHE A 213 -7.75 3.56 22.45
N HIS A 214 -8.78 3.06 23.13
CA HIS A 214 -9.29 3.68 24.37
C HIS A 214 -8.24 3.73 25.47
N GLU A 215 -7.54 2.61 25.70
CA GLU A 215 -6.49 2.54 26.73
C GLU A 215 -5.26 3.38 26.35
N LEU A 216 -4.94 3.51 25.06
CA LEU A 216 -3.96 4.47 24.56
C LEU A 216 -4.39 5.91 24.87
N ARG A 217 -5.62 6.30 24.54
CA ARG A 217 -6.14 7.65 24.83
C ARG A 217 -6.20 7.99 26.32
N LYS A 218 -6.32 6.99 27.20
CA LYS A 218 -6.21 7.16 28.65
C LYS A 218 -4.77 7.24 29.16
N GLY A 219 -3.78 7.11 28.27
CA GLY A 219 -2.36 7.01 28.60
C GLY A 219 -2.03 5.83 29.52
N ARG A 220 -2.82 4.76 29.41
CA ARG A 220 -2.62 3.49 30.11
C ARG A 220 -1.84 2.50 29.26
N LYS A 221 -1.90 2.62 27.94
CA LYS A 221 -0.97 1.93 27.03
C LYS A 221 0.30 2.74 26.85
N ASP A 222 1.41 2.01 26.88
CA ASP A 222 2.70 2.55 26.52
C ASP A 222 2.79 2.79 25.00
N PRO A 223 3.07 4.02 24.53
CA PRO A 223 3.25 4.28 23.10
C PRO A 223 4.53 3.65 22.53
N GLY A 224 5.51 3.31 23.38
CA GLY A 224 6.82 2.79 23.01
C GLY A 224 7.77 3.85 22.43
N GLU A 225 8.97 3.41 22.05
CA GLU A 225 10.06 4.27 21.57
C GLU A 225 9.99 4.59 20.07
N ILE A 226 9.33 3.74 19.27
CA ILE A 226 9.08 4.03 17.86
C ILE A 226 8.00 5.11 17.78
N PRO A 227 8.17 6.16 16.95
CA PRO A 227 7.21 7.25 16.84
C PRO A 227 5.77 6.75 16.68
N LEU A 228 4.89 7.19 17.60
CA LEU A 228 3.49 6.76 17.60
C LEU A 228 2.77 6.97 16.26
N PRO A 229 2.99 8.07 15.51
CA PRO A 229 2.44 8.22 14.15
C PRO A 229 2.73 7.04 13.22
N GLN A 230 3.93 6.46 13.28
CA GLN A 230 4.29 5.30 12.47
C GLN A 230 3.48 4.06 12.86
N ASN A 231 3.29 3.85 14.16
CA ASN A 231 2.45 2.76 14.67
C ASN A 231 0.97 2.96 14.34
N LEU A 232 0.48 4.21 14.41
CA LEU A 232 -0.89 4.56 14.02
C LEU A 232 -1.11 4.33 12.52
N SER A 233 -0.15 4.67 11.65
CA SER A 233 -0.24 4.37 10.21
C SER A 233 -0.38 2.86 9.93
N ASN A 234 0.30 2.01 10.73
CA ASN A 234 0.14 0.56 10.64
C ASN A 234 -1.26 0.07 11.05
N LEU A 235 -1.92 0.73 12.01
CA LEU A 235 -3.30 0.42 12.36
C LEU A 235 -4.29 0.99 11.33
N ILE A 236 -4.14 2.25 10.95
CA ILE A 236 -5.02 3.00 10.05
C ILE A 236 -5.21 2.26 8.74
N ARG A 237 -4.12 1.78 8.12
CA ARG A 237 -4.20 1.02 6.87
C ARG A 237 -5.05 -0.25 6.96
N LEU A 238 -5.08 -0.89 8.13
CA LEU A 238 -5.89 -2.08 8.36
C LEU A 238 -7.35 -1.71 8.59
N VAL A 239 -7.61 -0.74 9.47
CA VAL A 239 -8.99 -0.36 9.83
C VAL A 239 -9.70 0.37 8.69
N VAL A 240 -9.01 1.17 7.88
CA VAL A 240 -9.64 1.83 6.73
C VAL A 240 -10.08 0.81 5.68
N LEU A 241 -9.22 -0.16 5.34
CA LEU A 241 -9.59 -1.25 4.44
C LEU A 241 -10.68 -2.15 5.05
N TYR A 242 -10.69 -2.35 6.37
CA TYR A 242 -11.75 -3.12 7.00
C TYR A 242 -13.11 -2.42 6.89
N LYS A 243 -13.12 -1.08 6.96
CA LYS A 243 -14.34 -0.26 6.90
C LYS A 243 -14.84 0.02 5.48
N TYR A 244 -13.93 0.20 4.52
CA TYR A 244 -14.26 0.67 3.18
C TYR A 244 -13.83 -0.28 2.06
N GLY A 245 -12.94 -1.23 2.33
CA GLY A 245 -12.26 -2.01 1.29
C GLY A 245 -11.32 -1.15 0.45
N GLY A 246 -10.97 -1.64 -0.73
CA GLY A 246 -10.16 -0.91 -1.71
C GLY A 246 -8.66 -1.23 -1.62
N ILE A 247 -7.85 -0.24 -1.97
CA ILE A 247 -6.41 -0.37 -2.11
C ILE A 247 -5.75 0.61 -1.14
N TYR A 248 -4.89 0.11 -0.26
CA TYR A 248 -3.99 0.94 0.53
C TYR A 248 -2.58 0.86 -0.05
N ILE A 249 -1.93 2.01 -0.21
CA ILE A 249 -0.49 2.08 -0.51
C ILE A 249 0.18 3.12 0.41
N ASP A 250 1.43 2.88 0.79
CA ASP A 250 2.25 3.89 1.47
C ASP A 250 2.61 5.05 0.49
N THR A 251 2.88 6.24 1.04
CA THR A 251 3.16 7.46 0.25
C THR A 251 4.52 7.44 -0.47
N ASP A 252 5.29 6.37 -0.29
CA ASP A 252 6.56 6.10 -0.92
C ASP A 252 6.47 4.88 -1.85
N PHE A 253 5.30 4.65 -2.45
CA PHE A 253 5.05 3.57 -3.40
C PHE A 253 4.80 4.10 -4.81
N ILE A 254 5.64 3.72 -5.77
CA ILE A 254 5.46 4.08 -7.18
C ILE A 254 4.67 2.98 -7.89
N VAL A 255 3.46 3.30 -8.36
CA VAL A 255 2.62 2.39 -9.13
C VAL A 255 3.13 2.32 -10.58
N LEU A 256 3.33 1.11 -11.08
CA LEU A 256 3.83 0.86 -12.44
C LEU A 256 2.82 0.15 -13.34
N ARG A 257 1.84 -0.58 -12.78
CA ARG A 257 0.78 -1.29 -13.50
C ARG A 257 -0.55 -1.28 -12.72
N PRO A 258 -1.70 -1.42 -13.41
CA PRO A 258 -3.00 -1.34 -12.75
C PRO A 258 -3.16 -2.38 -11.64
N LEU A 259 -3.60 -1.94 -10.46
CA LEU A 259 -3.88 -2.80 -9.31
C LEU A 259 -5.33 -3.33 -9.28
N THR A 260 -6.20 -2.90 -10.19
CA THR A 260 -7.63 -3.27 -10.24
C THR A 260 -7.87 -4.76 -10.54
N GLY A 261 -6.89 -5.45 -11.12
CA GLY A 261 -6.92 -6.91 -11.29
C GLY A 261 -6.61 -7.71 -10.03
N LEU A 262 -6.22 -7.05 -8.93
CA LEU A 262 -5.89 -7.70 -7.66
C LEU A 262 -7.08 -7.67 -6.71
N ARG A 263 -7.23 -8.73 -5.91
CA ARG A 263 -8.28 -8.82 -4.89
C ARG A 263 -7.83 -9.66 -3.72
N ASN A 264 -8.02 -9.15 -2.50
CA ASN A 264 -7.58 -9.79 -1.26
C ASN A 264 -6.10 -10.20 -1.34
N SER A 265 -5.24 -9.25 -1.71
CA SER A 265 -3.83 -9.49 -2.02
C SER A 265 -2.90 -8.77 -1.04
N ILE A 266 -1.79 -9.43 -0.72
CA ILE A 266 -0.66 -8.90 0.05
C ILE A 266 0.66 -9.33 -0.59
N GLY A 267 1.71 -8.51 -0.48
CA GLY A 267 3.02 -8.85 -1.03
C GLY A 267 3.96 -9.52 -0.04
N ALA A 268 4.73 -10.49 -0.54
CA ALA A 268 5.93 -10.96 0.13
C ALA A 268 7.05 -9.92 -0.04
N GLN A 269 7.57 -9.38 1.07
CA GLN A 269 8.76 -8.52 1.04
C GLN A 269 10.03 -9.31 0.72
N SER A 270 10.12 -10.54 1.23
CA SER A 270 11.28 -11.40 1.02
C SER A 270 10.90 -12.88 0.97
N MET A 271 11.76 -13.67 0.32
CA MET A 271 11.53 -15.07 0.02
C MET A 271 12.82 -15.87 0.20
N ASN A 272 12.71 -17.11 0.67
CA ASN A 272 13.81 -18.05 0.67
C ASN A 272 14.03 -18.56 -0.76
N LEU A 273 15.24 -18.41 -1.30
CA LEU A 273 15.55 -18.76 -2.69
C LEU A 273 15.44 -20.26 -2.97
N GLY A 274 15.72 -21.12 -1.98
CA GLY A 274 15.66 -22.57 -2.12
C GLY A 274 14.22 -23.09 -2.07
N SER A 275 13.49 -22.79 -1.01
CA SER A 275 12.12 -23.32 -0.81
C SER A 275 11.04 -22.55 -1.58
N LYS A 276 11.37 -21.37 -2.14
CA LYS A 276 10.42 -20.43 -2.75
C LYS A 276 9.27 -20.04 -1.81
N HIS A 277 9.45 -20.21 -0.50
CA HIS A 277 8.51 -19.74 0.51
C HIS A 277 8.89 -18.33 0.96
N TRP A 278 7.87 -17.47 1.08
CA TRP A 278 8.05 -16.14 1.63
C TRP A 278 8.55 -16.22 3.07
N THR A 279 9.42 -15.30 3.47
CA THR A 279 9.97 -15.21 4.83
C THR A 279 9.38 -14.02 5.60
N ARG A 280 9.08 -12.94 4.88
CA ARG A 280 8.41 -11.72 5.36
C ARG A 280 7.34 -11.28 4.39
N LEU A 281 6.16 -10.97 4.92
CA LEU A 281 5.13 -10.18 4.23
C LEU A 281 5.20 -8.74 4.71
N ASN A 282 4.66 -7.82 3.91
CA ASN A 282 4.64 -6.41 4.24
C ASN A 282 3.28 -5.80 3.89
N ASN A 283 2.88 -4.79 4.67
CA ASN A 283 1.59 -4.12 4.62
C ASN A 283 1.69 -2.70 4.03
N ALA A 284 2.76 -2.37 3.32
CA ALA A 284 2.91 -1.12 2.57
C ALA A 284 1.99 -1.06 1.34
N VAL A 285 1.54 -2.22 0.85
CA VAL A 285 0.47 -2.35 -0.14
C VAL A 285 -0.49 -3.43 0.33
N LEU A 286 -1.78 -3.11 0.35
CA LEU A 286 -2.85 -4.05 0.72
C LEU A 286 -4.05 -3.81 -0.21
N VAL A 287 -4.58 -4.88 -0.80
CA VAL A 287 -5.79 -4.82 -1.63
C VAL A 287 -6.81 -5.75 -1.02
N PHE A 288 -7.90 -5.24 -0.46
CA PHE A 288 -8.86 -6.08 0.26
C PHE A 288 -10.30 -5.62 0.08
N ASP A 289 -11.19 -6.61 0.07
CA ASP A 289 -12.61 -6.37 0.20
C ASP A 289 -12.94 -5.79 1.59
N MET A 290 -13.98 -4.97 1.63
CA MET A 290 -14.54 -4.47 2.88
C MET A 290 -14.87 -5.64 3.82
N ARG A 291 -14.54 -5.50 5.12
CA ARG A 291 -14.77 -6.50 6.18
C ARG A 291 -14.10 -7.86 5.97
N HIS A 292 -13.08 -7.97 5.12
CA HIS A 292 -12.39 -9.24 4.92
C HIS A 292 -11.87 -9.83 6.26
N PRO A 293 -12.14 -11.12 6.60
CA PRO A 293 -11.80 -11.70 7.90
C PRO A 293 -10.31 -11.61 8.26
N LEU A 294 -9.42 -11.67 7.27
CA LEU A 294 -7.99 -11.53 7.48
C LEU A 294 -7.60 -10.14 8.03
N LEU A 295 -8.28 -9.07 7.59
CA LEU A 295 -8.06 -7.72 8.14
C LEU A 295 -8.47 -7.66 9.61
N HIS A 296 -9.59 -8.30 9.98
CA HIS A 296 -10.01 -8.41 11.38
C HIS A 296 -8.95 -9.14 12.22
N MET A 297 -8.36 -10.21 11.70
CA MET A 297 -7.26 -10.91 12.38
C MET A 297 -6.01 -10.04 12.53
N PHE A 298 -5.65 -9.24 11.52
CA PHE A 298 -4.54 -8.29 11.62
C PHE A 298 -4.81 -7.21 12.69
N ILE A 299 -6.01 -6.64 12.71
CA ILE A 299 -6.42 -5.65 13.71
C ILE A 299 -6.38 -6.25 15.13
N ASN A 300 -6.83 -7.51 15.27
CA ASN A 300 -6.76 -8.23 16.54
C ASN A 300 -5.31 -8.47 16.99
N GLU A 301 -4.43 -8.94 16.11
CA GLU A 301 -3.02 -9.14 16.44
C GLU A 301 -2.35 -7.80 16.80
N PHE A 302 -2.71 -6.69 16.14
CA PHE A 302 -2.22 -5.35 16.49
C PHE A 302 -2.60 -5.01 17.92
N ALA A 303 -3.88 -5.12 18.26
CA ALA A 303 -4.40 -4.74 19.57
C ALA A 303 -3.83 -5.60 20.71
N LEU A 304 -3.70 -6.91 20.49
CA LEU A 304 -3.25 -7.87 21.51
C LEU A 304 -1.74 -7.85 21.71
N THR A 305 -0.97 -7.66 20.65
CA THR A 305 0.50 -7.82 20.68
C THR A 305 1.25 -6.52 20.48
N PHE A 306 0.56 -5.37 20.52
CA PHE A 306 1.18 -4.06 20.32
C PHE A 306 2.46 -3.91 21.13
N ASP A 307 3.57 -3.65 20.43
CA ASP A 307 4.85 -3.32 21.04
C ASP A 307 5.43 -2.13 20.29
N GLY A 308 5.25 -0.95 20.87
CA GLY A 308 5.75 0.30 20.31
C GLY A 308 7.28 0.44 20.37
N ASN A 309 8.00 -0.50 21.00
CA ASN A 309 9.46 -0.44 21.12
C ASN A 309 10.18 -1.19 19.99
N LYS A 310 9.46 -1.99 19.19
CA LYS A 310 10.07 -2.86 18.18
C LYS A 310 9.72 -2.42 16.76
N TRP A 311 10.73 -2.00 16.00
CA TRP A 311 10.59 -1.61 14.61
C TRP A 311 9.98 -2.75 13.77
N GLY A 312 8.96 -2.43 12.97
CA GLY A 312 8.26 -3.37 12.10
C GLY A 312 7.35 -4.38 12.82
N HIS A 313 7.39 -4.46 14.15
CA HIS A 313 6.61 -5.43 14.95
C HIS A 313 5.11 -5.32 14.71
N ASN A 314 4.60 -4.09 14.63
CA ASN A 314 3.19 -3.76 14.44
C ASN A 314 2.78 -3.67 12.96
N GLY A 315 3.70 -3.93 12.03
CA GLY A 315 3.47 -3.81 10.58
C GLY A 315 3.86 -5.09 9.84
N PRO A 316 4.97 -5.13 9.08
CA PRO A 316 5.38 -6.32 8.33
C PRO A 316 5.48 -7.60 9.16
N TYR A 317 5.93 -7.50 10.42
CA TYR A 317 6.04 -8.67 11.28
C TYR A 317 4.68 -9.17 11.76
N LEU A 318 3.75 -8.27 12.04
CA LEU A 318 2.38 -8.59 12.43
C LEU A 318 1.66 -9.39 11.34
N VAL A 319 1.60 -8.86 10.11
CA VAL A 319 0.89 -9.55 9.02
C VAL A 319 1.52 -10.91 8.69
N SER A 320 2.85 -11.00 8.83
CA SER A 320 3.58 -12.26 8.70
C SER A 320 3.21 -13.27 9.79
N ARG A 321 3.15 -12.85 11.07
CA ARG A 321 2.79 -13.74 12.19
C ARG A 321 1.39 -14.30 12.02
N VAL A 322 0.43 -13.44 11.65
CA VAL A 322 -0.97 -13.84 11.45
C VAL A 322 -1.09 -14.86 10.33
N ILE A 323 -0.51 -14.60 9.15
CA ILE A 323 -0.60 -15.53 8.02
C ILE A 323 0.18 -16.83 8.29
N LYS A 324 1.35 -16.79 8.97
CA LYS A 324 2.05 -18.02 9.41
C LYS A 324 1.19 -18.86 10.34
N ARG A 325 0.53 -18.23 11.32
CA ARG A 325 -0.36 -18.91 12.27
C ARG A 325 -1.61 -19.47 11.58
N LEU A 326 -2.11 -18.78 10.55
CA LEU A 326 -3.24 -19.23 9.75
C LEU A 326 -2.92 -20.51 8.95
N GLY A 327 -1.71 -20.60 8.39
CA GLY A 327 -1.28 -21.77 7.62
C GLY A 327 -2.21 -22.02 6.42
N LYS A 328 -2.60 -23.29 6.21
CA LYS A 328 -3.51 -23.72 5.14
C LYS A 328 -4.98 -23.82 5.59
N ARG A 329 -5.37 -23.12 6.66
CA ARG A 329 -6.75 -23.17 7.16
C ARG A 329 -7.72 -22.68 6.07
N PRO A 330 -8.78 -23.45 5.74
CA PRO A 330 -9.78 -23.02 4.76
C PRO A 330 -10.59 -21.82 5.29
N GLY A 331 -11.30 -21.13 4.40
CA GLY A 331 -12.19 -20.01 4.76
C GLY A 331 -11.57 -18.61 4.65
N PHE A 332 -10.34 -18.50 4.13
CA PHE A 332 -9.70 -17.21 3.85
C PHE A 332 -9.27 -17.16 2.39
N ASN A 333 -9.95 -16.36 1.57
CA ASN A 333 -9.61 -16.16 0.17
C ASN A 333 -8.64 -14.98 0.04
N PHE A 334 -7.35 -15.26 -0.08
CA PHE A 334 -6.35 -14.21 -0.29
C PHE A 334 -5.16 -14.73 -1.10
N THR A 335 -4.47 -13.81 -1.78
CA THR A 335 -3.28 -14.11 -2.59
C THR A 335 -2.05 -13.46 -1.98
N ILE A 336 -0.97 -14.25 -1.86
CA ILE A 336 0.36 -13.72 -1.55
C ILE A 336 1.11 -13.54 -2.86
N LEU A 337 1.38 -12.29 -3.22
CA LEU A 337 2.15 -11.96 -4.41
C LEU A 337 3.65 -12.07 -4.14
N PRO A 338 4.47 -12.49 -5.13
CA PRO A 338 5.91 -12.64 -4.96
C PRO A 338 6.59 -11.28 -4.77
N PRO A 339 7.84 -11.24 -4.25
CA PRO A 339 8.55 -9.97 -4.03
C PRO A 339 8.64 -9.07 -5.26
N LEU A 340 8.81 -9.64 -6.46
CA LEU A 340 8.89 -8.85 -7.70
C LEU A 340 7.62 -8.02 -7.98
N ALA A 341 6.47 -8.36 -7.39
CA ALA A 341 5.24 -7.61 -7.58
C ALA A 341 5.29 -6.20 -6.97
N PHE A 342 5.84 -6.05 -5.75
CA PHE A 342 5.80 -4.80 -4.98
C PHE A 342 7.12 -4.40 -4.30
N TYR A 343 8.00 -5.38 -4.07
CA TYR A 343 9.26 -5.26 -3.33
C TYR A 343 10.43 -5.82 -4.16
N PRO A 344 10.65 -5.33 -5.39
CA PRO A 344 11.63 -5.89 -6.32
C PRO A 344 13.09 -5.66 -5.91
N VAL A 345 13.32 -4.86 -4.85
CA VAL A 345 14.62 -4.57 -4.26
C VAL A 345 14.49 -4.53 -2.74
N ASP A 346 15.41 -5.21 -2.05
CA ASP A 346 15.50 -5.23 -0.60
C ASP A 346 15.84 -3.84 -0.04
N TRP A 347 15.34 -3.56 1.17
CA TRP A 347 15.62 -2.34 1.93
C TRP A 347 17.11 -1.95 1.91
N ASN A 348 18.02 -2.91 2.08
CA ASN A 348 19.45 -2.61 2.17
C ASN A 348 20.10 -2.27 0.82
N LYS A 349 19.44 -2.62 -0.29
CA LYS A 349 19.94 -2.44 -1.67
C LYS A 349 19.22 -1.34 -2.42
N ILE A 350 18.28 -0.65 -1.77
CA ILE A 350 17.43 0.35 -2.43
C ILE A 350 18.23 1.51 -3.04
N ASN A 351 19.39 1.84 -2.44
CA ASN A 351 20.27 2.92 -2.91
C ASN A 351 20.71 2.75 -4.38
N GLY A 352 20.82 1.51 -4.87
CA GLY A 352 21.23 1.24 -6.24
C GLY A 352 20.22 1.74 -7.27
N LEU A 353 18.95 1.89 -6.91
CA LEU A 353 17.93 2.41 -7.82
C LEU A 353 17.97 3.94 -8.00
N PHE A 354 18.70 4.65 -7.14
CA PHE A 354 18.76 6.12 -7.10
C PHE A 354 20.04 6.69 -7.74
N LYS A 355 21.00 5.83 -8.11
CA LYS A 355 22.31 6.26 -8.62
C LYS A 355 22.36 6.26 -10.15
N LYS A 356 23.05 7.26 -10.70
CA LYS A 356 23.43 7.35 -12.12
C LYS A 356 24.50 6.29 -12.41
N PRO A 357 24.38 5.54 -13.52
CA PRO A 357 25.42 4.59 -13.90
C PRO A 357 26.70 5.34 -14.29
N LYS A 358 27.84 4.86 -13.81
CA LYS A 358 29.18 5.44 -14.05
C LYS A 358 30.04 4.61 -15.01
N SER A 359 29.58 3.42 -15.38
CA SER A 359 30.24 2.54 -16.33
C SER A 359 29.24 1.93 -17.31
N GLU A 360 29.75 1.35 -18.40
CA GLU A 360 28.94 0.60 -19.37
C GLU A 360 28.21 -0.57 -18.69
N SER A 361 28.89 -1.31 -17.82
CA SER A 361 28.29 -2.42 -17.07
C SER A 361 27.12 -2.00 -16.17
N GLU A 362 27.25 -0.85 -15.51
CA GLU A 362 26.18 -0.27 -14.69
C GLU A 362 25.01 0.21 -15.56
N SER A 363 25.31 0.76 -16.75
CA SER A 363 24.29 1.19 -17.71
C SER A 363 23.47 0.00 -18.23
N ILE A 364 24.15 -1.10 -18.58
CA ILE A 364 23.50 -2.36 -18.96
C ILE A 364 22.61 -2.89 -17.81
N TRP A 365 23.10 -2.81 -16.57
CA TRP A 365 22.31 -3.20 -15.41
C TRP A 365 21.06 -2.34 -15.22
N VAL A 366 21.16 -1.01 -15.40
CA VAL A 366 20.00 -0.09 -15.33
C VAL A 366 18.95 -0.48 -16.37
N GLU A 367 19.34 -0.68 -17.63
CA GLU A 367 18.41 -1.05 -18.71
C GLU A 367 17.76 -2.42 -18.45
N ALA A 368 18.55 -3.43 -18.05
CA ALA A 368 18.01 -4.73 -17.67
C ALA A 368 17.03 -4.64 -16.49
N LYS A 369 17.30 -3.76 -15.51
CA LYS A 369 16.43 -3.54 -14.36
C LYS A 369 15.14 -2.84 -14.76
N LEU A 370 15.20 -1.84 -15.65
CA LEU A 370 14.02 -1.15 -16.19
C LEU A 370 13.10 -2.12 -16.93
N LEU A 371 13.66 -2.98 -17.79
CA LEU A 371 12.91 -4.02 -18.51
C LEU A 371 12.20 -4.96 -17.53
N GLN A 372 12.93 -5.53 -16.56
CA GLN A 372 12.36 -6.41 -15.54
C GLN A 372 11.18 -5.76 -14.79
N LEU A 373 11.35 -4.50 -14.37
CA LEU A 373 10.32 -3.78 -13.61
C LEU A 373 9.12 -3.44 -14.48
N SER A 374 9.32 -3.11 -15.76
CA SER A 374 8.23 -2.77 -16.68
C SER A 374 7.31 -3.96 -16.99
N GLU A 375 7.86 -5.17 -17.07
CA GLU A 375 7.12 -6.36 -17.49
C GLU A 375 6.37 -7.04 -16.33
N SER A 376 6.99 -7.10 -15.14
CA SER A 376 6.57 -8.05 -14.09
C SER A 376 6.20 -7.39 -12.74
N THR A 377 6.35 -6.08 -12.60
CA THR A 377 6.16 -5.38 -11.33
C THR A 377 4.92 -4.49 -11.36
N TYR A 378 4.08 -4.60 -10.33
CA TYR A 378 2.91 -3.74 -10.16
C TYR A 378 3.29 -2.37 -9.60
N GLY A 379 4.30 -2.32 -8.74
CA GLY A 379 4.89 -1.08 -8.27
C GLY A 379 6.10 -1.32 -7.37
N ILE A 380 6.71 -0.24 -6.91
CA ILE A 380 7.96 -0.28 -6.15
C ILE A 380 7.76 0.49 -4.85
N HIS A 381 7.93 -0.21 -3.73
CA HIS A 381 8.08 0.43 -2.43
C HIS A 381 9.49 1.02 -2.29
N LEU A 382 9.59 2.33 -2.10
CA LEU A 382 10.86 3.06 -2.10
C LEU A 382 11.58 3.04 -0.76
N TRP A 383 10.96 2.56 0.32
CA TRP A 383 11.56 2.48 1.64
C TRP A 383 12.08 3.85 2.13
N ASN A 384 11.24 4.89 2.16
CA ASN A 384 11.66 6.29 2.38
C ASN A 384 12.51 6.50 3.65
N LYS A 385 12.29 5.72 4.71
CA LYS A 385 13.17 5.75 5.90
C LYS A 385 14.65 5.47 5.58
N GLN A 386 14.94 4.73 4.51
CA GLN A 386 16.27 4.45 3.98
C GLN A 386 16.62 5.31 2.76
N SER A 387 15.65 5.57 1.88
CA SER A 387 15.90 6.21 0.57
C SER A 387 15.75 7.72 0.56
N SER A 388 15.12 8.34 1.56
CA SER A 388 14.94 9.80 1.63
C SER A 388 16.26 10.58 1.69
N ARG A 389 17.37 9.92 2.01
CA ARG A 389 18.72 10.49 2.03
C ARG A 389 19.44 10.44 0.68
N PHE A 390 18.86 9.78 -0.32
CA PHE A 390 19.48 9.62 -1.64
C PHE A 390 18.71 10.43 -2.67
N THR A 391 19.33 11.46 -3.23
CA THR A 391 18.85 12.19 -4.41
C THR A 391 18.53 11.23 -5.55
N ILE A 392 17.45 11.49 -6.30
CA ILE A 392 17.17 10.76 -7.54
C ILE A 392 18.12 11.28 -8.62
N GLU A 393 19.23 10.57 -8.86
CA GLU A 393 20.21 10.98 -9.86
C GLU A 393 19.67 10.77 -11.29
N GLU A 394 20.07 11.66 -12.21
CA GLU A 394 19.73 11.56 -13.62
C GLU A 394 20.23 10.25 -14.23
N GLY A 395 19.35 9.56 -14.97
CA GLY A 395 19.67 8.24 -15.55
C GLY A 395 19.63 7.07 -14.57
N SER A 396 19.34 7.30 -13.28
CA SER A 396 19.06 6.21 -12.33
C SER A 396 17.79 5.44 -12.70
N VAL A 397 17.62 4.23 -12.14
CA VAL A 397 16.42 3.41 -12.41
C VAL A 397 15.14 4.15 -12.01
N ILE A 398 15.08 4.76 -10.82
CA ILE A 398 13.91 5.54 -10.40
C ILE A 398 13.74 6.78 -11.28
N GLY A 399 14.83 7.50 -11.55
CA GLY A 399 14.82 8.67 -12.44
C GLY A 399 14.23 8.33 -13.81
N ARG A 400 14.65 7.23 -14.42
CA ARG A 400 14.14 6.71 -15.70
C ARG A 400 12.69 6.23 -15.63
N LEU A 401 12.32 5.49 -14.58
CA LEU A 401 10.94 5.03 -14.40
C LEU A 401 9.94 6.16 -14.22
N ILE A 402 10.37 7.31 -13.70
CA ILE A 402 9.57 8.51 -13.60
C ILE A 402 9.64 9.30 -14.91
N SER A 403 10.85 9.48 -15.50
CA SER A 403 11.06 10.31 -16.69
C SER A 403 10.41 9.77 -17.95
N ASP A 404 10.49 8.45 -18.18
CA ASP A 404 9.97 7.78 -19.39
C ASP A 404 8.42 7.75 -19.41
N ARG A 405 7.85 8.46 -18.45
CA ARG A 405 6.66 8.12 -17.72
C ARG A 405 6.06 9.38 -17.04
N CYS A 406 6.56 10.58 -17.34
CA CYS A 406 5.99 11.84 -16.85
C CYS A 406 5.32 12.60 -17.99
N VAL A 407 4.24 13.32 -17.66
CA VAL A 407 3.60 14.28 -18.58
C VAL A 407 4.26 15.66 -18.46
N ASN A 408 4.89 15.96 -17.32
CA ASN A 408 5.78 17.10 -17.12
C ASN A 408 6.92 16.69 -16.18
N CYS A 409 8.16 16.83 -16.64
CA CYS A 409 9.33 16.18 -16.06
C CYS A 409 10.26 17.15 -15.31
N ASN A 410 9.81 18.38 -15.04
CA ASN A 410 10.63 19.43 -14.42
C ASN A 410 11.05 19.13 -12.96
N HIS A 411 10.51 18.08 -12.34
CA HIS A 411 10.72 17.72 -10.92
C HIS A 411 11.13 16.25 -10.72
N VAL A 412 11.77 15.62 -11.72
CA VAL A 412 12.15 14.18 -11.62
C VAL A 412 13.46 13.97 -10.84
N TYR A 413 14.39 14.91 -10.93
CA TYR A 413 15.73 14.81 -10.34
C TYR A 413 15.82 15.69 -9.10
N VAL A 414 15.40 15.14 -7.96
CA VAL A 414 15.20 15.89 -6.72
C VAL A 414 16.04 15.32 -5.59
N SER A 415 16.60 16.21 -4.78
CA SER A 415 17.31 15.91 -3.53
C SER A 415 16.39 15.31 -2.48
#